data_AF-A0A961Z007-F1
#
_entry.id   AF-A0A961Z007-F1
#
_cell.length_a   1.000
_cell.length_b   1.000
_cell.length_c   1.000
_cell.angle_alpha   90.00
_cell.angle_beta   90.00
_cell.angle_gamma   90.00
#
_symmetry.space_group_name_H-M   'P 1'
#
loop_
_entity.id
_entity.type
_entity.pdbx_description
1 polymer ?
#
loop_
_entity_poly.entity_id
_entity_poly.type
_entity_poly.pdbx_seq_one_letter_code
_entity_poly.pdbx_strand_id
1 'polypeptide(L)' 'MIEIVMSVCFIQDPAKCEDVRLNFMAQSVTPHQCMMYGQSEIAKWMEGHPKWRIQRWRCGVARQMAKA' A
#
# COMPACT_ATOMS: atom_id res chain seq x y z
N MET A 1 6.65 12.64 3.69
CA MET A 1 5.35 12.00 3.39
C MET A 1 5.53 10.50 3.58
N ILE A 2 4.61 9.84 4.26
CA ILE A 2 4.62 8.40 4.46
C ILE A 2 3.65 7.78 3.45
N GLU A 3 3.86 6.52 3.09
CA GLU A 3 2.99 5.75 2.20
C GLU A 3 2.80 4.33 2.74
N ILE A 4 1.74 3.67 2.31
CA ILE A 4 1.55 2.23 2.52
C ILE A 4 2.08 1.53 1.26
N VAL A 5 3.03 0.62 1.44
CA VAL A 5 3.56 -0.21 0.36
C VAL A 5 3.07 -1.64 0.58
N MET A 6 2.24 -2.13 -0.34
CA MET A 6 1.70 -3.48 -0.36
C MET A 6 2.37 -4.29 -1.46
N SER A 7 2.71 -5.54 -1.18
CA SER A 7 3.05 -6.52 -2.20
C SER A 7 1.83 -7.40 -2.42
N VAL A 8 1.30 -7.39 -3.64
CA VAL A 8 0.06 -8.08 -4.01
C VAL A 8 0.34 -9.05 -5.15
N CYS A 9 -0.37 -10.17 -5.20
CA CYS A 9 -0.28 -11.12 -6.31
C CYS A 9 -1.66 -11.37 -6.90
N PHE A 10 -1.70 -11.61 -8.21
CA PHE A 10 -2.93 -11.91 -8.92
C PHE A 10 -3.45 -13.30 -8.51
N ILE A 11 -4.75 -13.41 -8.24
CA ILE A 11 -5.33 -14.65 -7.70
C ILE A 11 -5.32 -15.77 -8.74
N GLN A 12 -5.55 -15.46 -10.02
CA GLN A 12 -5.56 -16.48 -11.08
C GLN A 12 -4.15 -16.85 -11.57
N ASP A 13 -3.14 -16.05 -11.22
CA ASP A 13 -1.75 -16.27 -11.61
C ASP A 13 -0.83 -15.79 -10.47
N PRO A 14 -0.56 -16.65 -9.47
CA PRO A 14 0.22 -16.27 -8.29
C PRO A 14 1.67 -15.86 -8.60
N ALA A 15 2.17 -16.12 -9.81
CA ALA A 15 3.49 -15.65 -10.24
C ALA A 15 3.50 -14.15 -10.60
N LYS A 16 2.33 -13.56 -10.86
CA LYS A 16 2.18 -12.13 -11.16
C LYS A 16 1.98 -11.35 -9.87
N CYS A 17 3.07 -10.84 -9.33
CA CYS A 17 3.07 -9.98 -8.15
C CYS A 17 3.55 -8.57 -8.47
N GLU A 18 2.96 -7.59 -7.81
CA GLU A 18 3.25 -6.17 -7.98
C GLU A 18 3.33 -5.46 -6.63
N ASP A 19 4.10 -4.39 -6.58
CA ASP A 19 4.15 -3.49 -5.43
C ASP A 19 3.17 -2.34 -5.66
N VAL A 20 2.09 -2.31 -4.88
CA VAL A 20 1.09 -1.24 -4.88
C VAL A 20 1.39 -0.24 -3.78
N ARG A 21 1.30 1.04 -4.12
CA ARG A 21 1.60 2.16 -3.21
C ARG A 21 0.37 3.01 -3.01
N LEU A 22 -0.10 3.09 -1.77
CA LEU A 22 -1.13 4.04 -1.39
C LEU A 22 -0.42 5.26 -0.81
N ASN A 23 -0.54 6.41 -1.50
CA ASN A 23 -0.08 7.71 -1.00
C ASN A 23 -0.98 8.11 0.18
N PHE A 24 -0.77 7.44 1.30
CA PHE A 24 -1.59 7.61 2.47
C PHE A 24 -0.86 8.50 3.46
N MET A 25 -1.53 9.61 3.73
CA MET A 25 -1.39 10.50 4.85
C MET A 25 -0.53 11.75 4.65
N ALA A 26 -1.11 12.85 5.10
CA ALA A 26 -0.58 14.21 5.07
C ALA A 26 0.85 14.30 5.62
N GLN A 27 1.52 15.42 5.35
CA GLN A 27 2.91 15.67 5.75
C GLN A 27 3.19 15.41 7.25
N SER A 28 2.15 15.48 8.10
CA SER A 28 2.19 15.35 9.56
C SER A 28 1.98 13.94 10.12
N VAL A 29 1.83 12.90 9.29
CA VAL A 29 1.63 11.55 9.82
C VAL A 29 2.95 10.88 10.21
N THR A 30 2.92 10.27 11.39
CA THR A 30 4.02 9.48 11.95
C THR A 30 3.98 8.03 11.46
N PRO A 31 5.12 7.30 11.47
CA PRO A 31 5.15 5.88 11.13
C PRO A 31 4.20 5.03 11.99
N HIS A 32 4.06 5.37 13.28
CA HIS A 32 3.15 4.68 14.19
C HIS A 32 1.69 4.83 13.76
N GLN A 33 1.26 6.05 13.41
CA GLN A 33 -0.09 6.31 12.89
C GLN A 33 -0.33 5.59 11.56
N CYS A 34 0.66 5.54 10.67
CA CYS A 34 0.54 4.76 9.43
C CYS A 34 0.31 3.27 9.71
N MET A 35 1.00 2.67 10.69
CA MET A 35 0.76 1.26 11.04
C MET A 35 -0.64 1.04 11.65
N MET A 36 -1.13 2.00 12.43
CA MET A 36 -2.45 1.92 13.06
C MET A 36 -3.60 2.11 12.07
N TYR A 37 -3.50 3.10 11.18
CA TYR A 37 -4.55 3.42 10.21
C TYR A 37 -4.36 2.71 8.86
N GLY A 38 -3.17 2.17 8.57
CA GLY A 38 -2.87 1.58 7.27
C GLY A 38 -3.72 0.34 6.97
N GLN A 39 -4.07 -0.43 7.98
CA GLN A 39 -4.94 -1.61 7.82
C GLN A 39 -6.30 -1.27 7.22
N SER A 40 -6.92 -0.15 7.61
CA SER A 40 -8.24 0.23 7.10
C SER A 40 -8.17 0.69 5.64
N GLU A 41 -7.10 1.39 5.25
CA GLU A 41 -6.88 1.79 3.86
C GLU A 41 -6.57 0.60 2.95
N ILE A 42 -5.83 -0.36 3.48
CA ILE A 42 -5.60 -1.64 2.80
C ILE A 42 -6.93 -2.35 2.55
N ALA A 43 -7.81 -2.42 3.56
CA ALA A 43 -9.13 -3.04 3.42
C ALA A 43 -9.96 -2.33 2.33
N LYS A 44 -10.03 -1.00 2.33
CA LYS A 44 -10.69 -0.22 1.27
C LYS A 44 -10.13 -0.51 -0.11
N TRP A 45 -8.80 -0.62 -0.23
CA TRP A 45 -8.17 -0.95 -1.50
C TRP A 45 -8.57 -2.34 -1.98
N MET A 46 -8.63 -3.34 -1.09
CA MET A 46 -9.04 -4.70 -1.42
C MET A 46 -10.45 -4.77 -2.00
N GLU A 47 -11.40 -3.97 -1.48
CA GLU A 47 -12.79 -3.92 -1.98
C GLU A 47 -12.85 -3.55 -3.47
N GLY A 48 -11.97 -2.65 -3.92
CA GLY A 48 -11.86 -2.28 -5.34
C GLY A 48 -11.00 -3.23 -6.19
N HIS A 49 -10.25 -4.15 -5.57
CA HIS A 49 -9.24 -4.99 -6.22
C HIS A 49 -9.42 -6.48 -5.91
N PRO A 50 -10.62 -7.07 -6.12
CA PRO A 50 -10.94 -8.43 -5.67
C PRO A 50 -10.13 -9.53 -6.37
N LYS A 51 -9.45 -9.22 -7.48
CA LYS A 51 -8.58 -10.16 -8.21
C LYS A 51 -7.17 -10.26 -7.63
N TRP A 52 -6.85 -9.46 -6.62
CA TRP A 52 -5.53 -9.37 -6.02
C TRP A 52 -5.54 -9.86 -4.58
N ARG A 53 -4.47 -10.56 -4.18
CA ARG A 53 -4.23 -11.01 -2.81
C ARG A 53 -3.01 -10.31 -2.25
N ILE A 54 -3.14 -9.70 -1.08
CA ILE A 54 -2.02 -9.10 -0.35
C ILE A 54 -1.15 -10.21 0.26
N GLN A 55 0.16 -10.14 0.00
CA GLN A 55 1.14 -11.03 0.61
C GLN A 55 1.75 -10.41 1.87
N ARG A 56 2.09 -9.12 1.78
CA ARG A 56 2.71 -8.35 2.87
C ARG A 56 2.50 -6.86 2.62
N TRP A 57 2.58 -6.08 3.68
CA TRP A 57 2.54 -4.63 3.59
C TRP A 57 3.44 -3.99 4.65
N ARG A 58 3.79 -2.74 4.42
CA ARG A 58 4.58 -1.92 5.35
C ARG A 58 4.28 -0.44 5.15
N CYS A 59 4.59 0.36 6.16
CA CYS A 59 4.73 1.80 5.99
C CYS A 59 6.13 2.12 5.43
N GLY A 60 6.18 2.97 4.42
CA GLY A 60 7.41 3.42 3.78
C GLY A 60 7.49 4.95 3.76
N VAL A 61 8.70 5.47 3.57
CA VAL A 61 8.86 6.87 3.19
C VAL A 61 8.37 6.99 1.74
N ALA A 62 7.43 7.89 1.50
CA ALA A 62 6.98 8.19 0.15
C ALA A 62 8.20 8.56 -0.67
N ARG A 63 8.49 7.77 -1.71
CA ARG A 63 9.42 8.22 -2.74
C ARG A 63 8.81 9.49 -3.30
N GLN A 64 9.49 10.63 -3.15
CA GLN A 64 9.21 11.77 -4.00
C GLN A 64 9.27 11.20 -5.41
N MET A 65 8.11 11.14 -6.08
CA MET A 65 8.08 11.00 -7.51
C MET A 65 8.90 12.19 -8.00
N ALA A 66 10.17 11.97 -8.33
CA ALA A 66 10.92 12.87 -9.15
C ALA A 66 10.11 12.94 -10.45
N LYS A 67 9.30 13.98 -10.54
CA LYS A 67 8.62 14.36 -11.77
C LYS A 67 9.77 14.69 -12.73
N ALA A 68 10.09 13.75 -13.62
CA ALA A 68 10.96 14.02 -14.75
C ALA A 68 10.28 15.02 -15.68
#